data_AF-A0A937S382-F1
#
_entry.id   AF-A0A937S382-F1
#
_cell.length_a   1.000
_cell.length_b   1.000
_cell.length_c   1.000
_cell.angle_alpha   90.00
_cell.angle_beta   90.00
_cell.angle_gamma   90.00
#
_symmetry.space_group_name_H-M   'P 1'
#
loop_
_entity.id
_entity.type
_entity.pdbx_description
1 polymer ?
#
loop_
_entity_poly.entity_id
_entity_poly.type
_entity_poly.pdbx_seq_one_letter_code
_entity_poly.pdbx_strand_id
1 'polypeptide(L)'
;MKNYPQVLRQVGIIWIGFGITDIFYLLYSVVNGKSYFLGWYVLAIAVGVLLFRENLKVACWTGDAAAFLLVGIFGFLLTSLLMRPLELWKVHLQLYPIHVIYFLVFHICLMVGLSWTHQQLRNRVVLQACAAAGMKTKFPKIAFGLFVGFIVSFTFLTHSVLNGTDAAEAKRLAQIQLGEQYAYHVTGLQWSGDQVSAKVTAYSNNEIRFTKVNWSRKS
;
A
#
# COMPACT_ATOMS: atom_id res chain seq x y z
N MET A 1 15.47 23.96 23.09
CA MET A 1 15.88 23.12 21.94
C MET A 1 15.64 21.67 22.32
N LYS A 2 14.91 20.88 21.53
CA LYS A 2 14.68 19.46 21.85
C LYS A 2 15.99 18.67 21.70
N ASN A 3 16.35 17.88 22.70
CA ASN A 3 17.47 16.94 22.61
C ASN A 3 17.09 15.74 21.72
N TYR A 4 18.05 15.11 21.03
CA TYR A 4 17.76 13.98 20.15
C TYR A 4 16.98 12.83 20.83
N PRO A 5 17.23 12.47 22.11
CA PRO A 5 16.48 11.40 22.78
C PRO A 5 14.99 11.70 22.89
N GLN A 6 14.65 12.97 23.13
CA GLN A 6 13.27 13.41 23.26
C GLN A 6 12.53 13.29 21.92
N VAL A 7 13.18 13.61 20.81
CA VAL A 7 12.62 13.45 19.46
C VAL A 7 12.37 11.97 19.18
N LEU A 8 13.36 11.11 19.42
CA LEU A 8 13.27 9.67 19.20
C LEU A 8 12.14 9.03 20.03
N ARG A 9 12.05 9.36 21.32
CA ARG A 9 10.97 8.89 22.20
C ARG A 9 9.60 9.37 21.75
N GLN A 10 9.47 10.63 21.33
CA GLN A 10 8.19 11.18 20.84
C GLN A 10 7.71 10.44 19.59
N VAL A 11 8.59 10.23 18.61
CA VAL A 11 8.28 9.47 17.40
C VAL A 11 7.94 8.02 17.76
N GLY A 12 8.73 7.39 18.65
CA GLY A 12 8.51 6.03 19.11
C GLY A 12 7.13 5.80 19.74
N ILE A 13 6.72 6.67 20.66
CA ILE A 13 5.40 6.58 21.33
C ILE A 13 4.25 6.66 20.32
N ILE A 14 4.35 7.55 19.33
CA ILE A 14 3.29 7.72 18.32
C ILE A 14 3.15 6.45 17.47
N TRP A 15 4.26 5.85 17.03
CA TRP A 15 4.22 4.61 16.25
C TRP A 15 3.76 3.40 17.07
N ILE A 16 4.12 3.33 18.36
CA ILE A 16 3.59 2.31 19.28
C ILE A 16 2.06 2.47 19.41
N GLY A 17 1.57 3.69 19.67
CA GLY A 17 0.15 3.96 19.80
C GLY A 17 -0.63 3.65 18.52
N PHE A 18 -0.07 3.99 17.36
CA PHE A 18 -0.64 3.65 16.06
C PHE A 18 -0.74 2.12 15.88
N GLY A 19 0.34 1.39 16.17
CA GLY A 19 0.35 -0.07 16.06
C GLY A 19 -0.61 -0.76 17.04
N ILE A 20 -0.75 -0.25 18.27
CA ILE A 20 -1.72 -0.76 19.25
C ILE A 20 -3.16 -0.55 18.75
N THR A 21 -3.46 0.63 18.22
CA THR A 21 -4.79 0.94 17.66
C THR A 21 -5.13 -0.01 16.52
N ASP A 22 -4.15 -0.31 15.66
CA ASP A 22 -4.31 -1.25 14.55
C ASP A 22 -4.52 -2.71 15.05
N ILE A 23 -3.88 -3.11 16.15
CA ILE A 23 -4.13 -4.41 16.81
C ILE A 23 -5.59 -4.49 17.30
N PHE A 24 -6.12 -3.44 17.92
CA PHE A 24 -7.53 -3.45 18.34
C PHE A 24 -8.48 -3.58 17.15
N TYR A 25 -8.17 -2.93 16.03
CA TYR A 25 -8.95 -3.08 14.80
C TYR A 25 -8.84 -4.49 14.21
N LEU A 26 -7.65 -5.10 14.23
CA LEU A 26 -7.46 -6.50 13.85
C LEU A 26 -8.34 -7.43 14.69
N LEU A 27 -8.32 -7.28 16.02
CA LEU A 27 -9.14 -8.10 16.92
C LEU A 27 -10.64 -7.96 16.58
N TYR A 28 -11.10 -6.73 16.37
CA TYR A 28 -12.46 -6.47 15.90
C TYR A 28 -12.75 -7.14 14.55
N SER A 29 -11.82 -7.09 13.60
CA SER A 29 -11.97 -7.72 12.28
C SER A 29 -12.07 -9.24 12.37
N VAL A 30 -11.24 -9.88 13.20
CA VAL A 30 -11.23 -11.33 13.41
C VAL A 30 -12.52 -11.80 14.06
N VAL A 31 -13.01 -11.10 15.09
CA VAL A 31 -14.28 -11.41 15.75
C VAL A 31 -15.46 -11.33 14.78
N ASN A 32 -15.40 -10.42 13.79
CA ASN A 32 -16.43 -10.26 12.77
C ASN A 32 -16.18 -11.10 11.50
N GLY A 33 -15.25 -12.06 11.51
CA GLY A 33 -14.98 -12.95 10.39
C GLY A 33 -14.40 -12.26 9.14
N LYS A 34 -13.85 -11.04 9.28
CA LYS A 34 -13.25 -10.28 8.19
C LYS A 34 -11.76 -10.59 8.08
N SER A 35 -11.31 -10.99 6.90
CA SER A 35 -9.89 -11.20 6.60
C SER A 35 -9.09 -9.90 6.74
N TYR A 36 -8.12 -9.88 7.66
CA TYR A 36 -7.20 -8.76 7.88
C TYR A 36 -5.75 -9.21 7.67
N PHE A 37 -4.92 -8.35 7.08
CA PHE A 37 -3.52 -8.69 6.81
C PHE A 37 -2.61 -8.32 7.99
N LEU A 38 -1.88 -9.32 8.52
CA LEU A 38 -1.21 -9.25 9.83
C LEU A 38 0.12 -8.46 9.90
N GLY A 39 0.57 -7.78 8.83
CA GLY A 39 1.97 -7.39 8.69
C GLY A 39 2.41 -6.03 9.27
N TRP A 40 1.56 -5.01 9.19
CA TRP A 40 2.01 -3.63 9.36
C TRP A 40 2.13 -3.17 10.82
N TYR A 41 1.27 -3.65 11.71
CA TYR A 41 1.27 -3.24 13.13
C TYR A 41 2.49 -3.75 13.91
N VAL A 42 2.97 -4.97 13.64
CA VAL A 42 4.16 -5.53 14.34
C VAL A 42 5.38 -4.68 14.02
N LEU A 43 5.53 -4.28 12.75
CA LEU A 43 6.65 -3.45 12.30
C LEU A 43 6.57 -2.04 12.92
N ALA A 44 5.37 -1.44 12.98
CA ALA A 44 5.16 -0.15 13.64
C ALA A 44 5.55 -0.18 15.13
N ILE A 45 5.13 -1.21 15.87
CA ILE A 45 5.47 -1.36 17.30
C ILE A 45 6.97 -1.63 17.48
N ALA A 46 7.55 -2.54 16.70
CA ALA A 46 8.97 -2.88 16.82
C ALA A 46 9.87 -1.66 16.57
N VAL A 47 9.60 -0.92 15.48
CA VAL A 47 10.31 0.34 15.19
C VAL A 47 10.06 1.36 16.30
N GLY A 48 8.82 1.50 16.76
CA GLY A 48 8.45 2.43 17.82
C GLY A 48 9.19 2.16 19.14
N VAL A 49 9.30 0.90 19.56
CA VAL A 49 10.04 0.49 20.76
C VAL A 49 11.53 0.74 20.61
N LEU A 50 12.12 0.45 19.44
CA LEU A 50 13.54 0.70 19.19
C LEU A 50 13.88 2.20 19.16
N LEU A 51 12.99 3.03 18.63
CA LEU A 51 13.11 4.49 18.71
C LEU A 51 12.96 5.00 20.14
N PHE A 52 12.02 4.43 20.90
CA PHE A 52 11.86 4.75 22.32
C PHE A 52 13.11 4.41 23.16
N ARG A 53 13.83 3.34 22.78
CA ARG A 53 15.14 2.97 23.35
C ARG A 53 16.31 3.78 22.80
N GLU A 54 16.05 4.87 22.09
CA GLU A 54 17.06 5.81 21.59
C GLU A 54 18.07 5.18 20.62
N ASN A 55 17.67 4.10 19.93
CA ASN A 55 18.56 3.44 19.00
C ASN A 55 18.79 4.33 17.76
N LEU A 56 19.94 4.99 17.73
CA LEU A 56 20.33 5.92 16.67
C LEU A 56 20.40 5.24 15.29
N LYS A 57 20.85 3.98 15.22
CA LYS A 57 20.90 3.21 13.95
C LYS A 57 19.51 3.04 13.36
N VAL A 58 18.55 2.71 14.22
CA VAL A 58 17.13 2.58 13.82
C VAL A 58 16.57 3.94 13.45
N ALA A 59 16.86 5.01 14.18
CA ALA A 59 16.40 6.36 13.85
C ALA A 59 16.85 6.81 12.45
N CYS A 60 18.13 6.62 12.11
CA CYS A 60 18.64 6.97 10.80
C CYS A 60 18.05 6.10 9.68
N TRP A 61 17.91 4.78 9.90
CA TRP A 61 17.27 3.88 8.92
C TRP A 61 15.77 4.16 8.73
N THR A 62 15.03 4.36 9.82
CA THR A 62 13.59 4.65 9.81
C THR A 62 13.30 5.99 9.15
N GLY A 63 14.18 6.99 9.32
CA GLY A 63 14.06 8.26 8.62
C GLY A 63 14.06 8.09 7.11
N ASP A 64 15.00 7.32 6.56
CA ASP A 64 15.05 7.05 5.12
C ASP A 64 13.89 6.12 4.70
N ALA A 65 13.62 5.05 5.45
CA ALA A 65 12.54 4.11 5.17
C ALA A 65 11.16 4.79 5.14
N ALA A 66 10.91 5.78 5.99
CA ALA A 66 9.67 6.54 5.98
C ALA A 66 9.44 7.28 4.65
N ALA A 67 10.51 7.80 4.02
CA ALA A 67 10.41 8.43 2.70
C ALA A 67 10.15 7.40 1.59
N PHE A 68 10.81 6.23 1.65
CA PHE A 68 10.52 5.14 0.71
C PHE A 68 9.07 4.66 0.82
N LEU A 69 8.58 4.43 2.04
CA LEU A 69 7.20 4.03 2.28
C LEU A 69 6.21 5.11 1.83
N LEU A 70 6.50 6.39 2.07
CA LEU A 70 5.64 7.50 1.63
C LEU A 70 5.47 7.49 0.10
N VAL A 71 6.57 7.33 -0.64
CA VAL A 71 6.53 7.24 -2.11
C VAL A 71 5.88 5.94 -2.56
N GLY A 72 6.11 4.83 -1.87
CA GLY A 72 5.47 3.55 -2.16
C GLY A 72 3.96 3.62 -2.03
N ILE A 73 3.45 4.24 -0.96
CA ILE A 73 2.02 4.45 -0.72
C ILE A 73 1.43 5.40 -1.76
N PHE A 74 2.10 6.53 -2.02
CA PHE A 74 1.65 7.48 -3.04
C PHE A 74 1.59 6.83 -4.43
N GLY A 75 2.65 6.09 -4.79
CA GLY A 75 2.72 5.31 -6.02
C GLY A 75 1.59 4.28 -6.09
N PHE A 76 1.37 3.51 -5.04
CA PHE A 76 0.28 2.54 -4.96
C PHE A 76 -1.11 3.18 -5.18
N LEU A 77 -1.39 4.32 -4.53
CA LEU A 77 -2.65 5.04 -4.71
C LEU A 77 -2.82 5.55 -6.15
N LEU A 78 -1.74 6.11 -6.71
CA LEU A 78 -1.74 6.61 -8.08
C LEU A 78 -1.95 5.49 -9.09
N THR A 79 -1.25 4.36 -8.93
CA THR A 79 -1.43 3.15 -9.73
C THR A 79 -2.87 2.64 -9.61
N SER A 80 -3.42 2.55 -8.40
CA SER A 80 -4.80 2.11 -8.19
C SER A 80 -5.82 2.99 -8.90
N LEU A 81 -5.61 4.31 -8.87
CA LEU A 81 -6.46 5.28 -9.57
C LEU A 81 -6.35 5.14 -11.09
N LEU A 82 -5.15 4.98 -11.63
CA LEU A 82 -4.90 4.84 -13.07
C LEU A 82 -5.41 3.52 -13.65
N MET A 83 -5.35 2.45 -12.86
CA MET A 83 -5.72 1.11 -13.35
C MET A 83 -7.23 0.87 -13.30
N ARG A 84 -7.95 1.51 -12.36
CA ARG A 84 -9.36 1.24 -12.12
C ARG A 84 -10.25 2.23 -12.88
N PRO A 85 -11.27 1.76 -13.64
CA PRO A 85 -12.16 2.66 -14.35
C PRO A 85 -12.94 3.55 -13.37
N LEU A 86 -13.16 4.82 -13.74
CA LEU A 86 -13.87 5.81 -12.92
C LEU A 86 -15.28 5.36 -12.53
N GLU A 87 -15.96 4.63 -13.40
CA GLU A 87 -17.29 4.08 -13.12
C GLU A 87 -17.25 3.08 -11.95
N LEU A 88 -16.22 2.24 -11.87
CA LEU A 88 -16.08 1.28 -10.77
C LEU A 88 -15.79 1.99 -9.43
N TRP A 89 -15.13 3.16 -9.46
CA TRP A 89 -14.97 4.01 -8.27
C TRP A 89 -16.32 4.57 -7.79
N LYS A 90 -17.15 5.08 -8.70
CA LYS A 90 -18.50 5.58 -8.37
C LYS A 90 -19.36 4.49 -7.74
N VAL A 91 -19.40 3.30 -8.34
CA VAL A 91 -20.15 2.17 -7.80
C VAL A 91 -19.63 1.76 -6.42
N HIS A 92 -18.30 1.72 -6.21
CA HIS A 92 -17.74 1.46 -4.88
C HIS A 92 -18.16 2.50 -3.84
N LEU A 93 -18.17 3.78 -4.20
CA LEU A 93 -18.55 4.85 -3.30
C LEU A 93 -20.05 4.80 -2.95
N GLN A 94 -20.90 4.42 -3.91
CA GLN A 94 -22.34 4.26 -3.69
C GLN A 94 -22.67 3.05 -2.82
N LEU A 95 -22.06 1.89 -3.11
CA LEU A 95 -22.36 0.64 -2.40
C LEU A 95 -21.64 0.51 -1.06
N TYR A 96 -20.42 1.05 -0.94
CA TYR A 96 -19.57 0.90 0.25
C TYR A 96 -18.92 2.23 0.69
N PRO A 97 -19.70 3.30 0.93
CA PRO A 97 -19.17 4.64 1.20
C PRO A 97 -18.22 4.67 2.41
N ILE A 98 -18.59 4.00 3.51
CA ILE A 98 -17.79 3.95 4.73
C ILE A 98 -16.44 3.27 4.48
N HIS A 99 -16.39 2.21 3.68
CA HIS A 99 -15.14 1.52 3.37
C HIS A 99 -14.20 2.39 2.53
N VAL A 100 -14.74 3.13 1.56
CA VAL A 100 -13.96 4.06 0.73
C VAL A 100 -13.43 5.23 1.57
N ILE A 101 -14.27 5.82 2.41
CA ILE A 101 -13.86 6.92 3.31
C ILE A 101 -12.79 6.44 4.28
N TYR A 102 -13.00 5.30 4.94
CA TYR A 102 -12.02 4.71 5.85
C TYR A 102 -10.69 4.46 5.14
N PHE A 103 -10.72 3.85 3.95
CA PHE A 103 -9.52 3.61 3.15
C PHE A 103 -8.76 4.91 2.86
N LEU A 104 -9.44 5.97 2.43
CA LEU A 104 -8.81 7.26 2.12
C LEU A 104 -8.24 7.94 3.37
N VAL A 105 -9.03 8.03 4.45
CA VAL A 105 -8.60 8.66 5.70
C VAL A 105 -7.40 7.93 6.29
N PHE A 106 -7.43 6.59 6.31
CA PHE A 106 -6.31 5.78 6.79
C PHE A 106 -5.02 6.07 6.03
N HIS A 107 -5.07 6.08 4.68
CA HIS A 107 -3.88 6.34 3.87
C HIS A 107 -3.39 7.78 4.02
N ILE A 108 -4.28 8.77 4.12
CA ILE A 108 -3.90 10.17 4.36
C ILE A 108 -3.20 10.31 5.73
N CYS A 109 -3.79 9.76 6.79
CA CYS A 109 -3.19 9.77 8.12
C CYS A 109 -1.81 9.09 8.13
N LEU A 110 -1.68 7.96 7.44
CA LEU A 110 -0.41 7.24 7.32
C LEU A 110 0.65 8.07 6.56
N MET A 111 0.28 8.71 5.46
CA MET A 111 1.18 9.59 4.70
C MET A 111 1.63 10.80 5.53
N VAL A 112 0.71 11.44 6.27
CA VAL A 112 1.04 12.54 7.18
C VAL A 112 1.99 12.06 8.29
N GLY A 113 1.70 10.90 8.89
CA GLY A 113 2.54 10.30 9.93
C GLY A 113 3.94 9.96 9.44
N LEU A 114 4.07 9.40 8.24
CA LEU A 114 5.36 9.09 7.60
C LEU A 114 6.15 10.36 7.25
N SER A 115 5.49 11.35 6.67
CA SER A 115 6.10 12.65 6.34
C SER A 115 6.61 13.35 7.60
N TRP A 116 5.78 13.42 8.64
CA TRP A 116 6.17 13.98 9.94
C TRP A 116 7.34 13.20 10.56
N THR A 117 7.29 11.87 10.54
CA THR A 117 8.37 11.00 11.05
C THR A 117 9.69 11.25 10.33
N HIS A 118 9.65 11.32 9.00
CA HIS A 118 10.82 11.65 8.19
C HIS A 118 11.40 13.01 8.59
N GLN A 119 10.56 14.05 8.72
CA GLN A 119 11.00 15.38 9.14
C GLN A 119 11.63 15.39 10.54
N GLN A 120 11.05 14.66 11.51
CA GLN A 120 11.59 14.59 12.87
C GLN A 120 12.93 13.86 12.92
N LEU A 121 13.05 12.70 12.27
CA LEU A 121 14.26 11.88 12.29
C LEU A 121 15.38 12.46 11.42
N ARG A 122 15.05 13.33 10.46
CA ARG A 122 16.02 14.10 9.64
C ARG A 122 16.31 15.48 10.19
N ASN A 123 15.83 15.81 11.40
CA ASN A 123 16.17 17.08 12.05
C ASN A 123 17.68 17.17 12.32
N ARG A 124 18.25 18.39 12.26
CA ARG A 124 19.67 18.67 12.49
C ARG A 124 20.20 18.02 13.77
N VAL A 125 19.44 18.06 14.86
CA VAL A 125 19.85 17.49 16.15
C VAL A 125 20.03 15.97 16.08
N VAL A 126 19.15 15.26 15.37
CA VAL A 126 19.23 13.80 15.19
C VAL A 126 20.34 13.44 14.19
N LEU A 127 20.47 14.21 13.09
CA LEU A 127 21.53 13.98 12.11
C LEU A 127 22.93 14.24 12.68
N GLN A 128 23.09 15.23 13.56
CA GLN A 128 24.35 15.48 14.26
C GLN A 128 24.70 14.32 15.20
N ALA A 129 23.73 13.81 15.96
CA ALA A 129 23.93 12.63 16.80
C ALA A 129 24.30 11.39 15.97
N CYS A 130 23.64 11.18 14.82
CA CYS A 130 23.99 10.09 13.91
C CYS A 130 25.40 10.25 13.33
N ALA A 131 25.81 11.47 12.95
CA ALA A 131 27.14 11.74 12.43
C ALA A 131 28.23 11.53 13.50
N ALA A 132 27.98 11.98 14.73
CA ALA A 132 28.88 11.75 15.88
C ALA A 132 29.05 10.25 16.19
N ALA A 133 28.01 9.45 15.94
CA ALA A 133 28.06 7.99 16.04
C ALA A 133 28.66 7.29 14.80
N GLY A 134 29.24 8.03 13.86
CA GLY A 134 29.89 7.49 12.65
C GLY A 134 28.93 6.94 11.59
N MET A 135 27.64 7.27 11.65
CA MET A 135 26.64 6.75 10.71
C MET A 135 26.48 7.62 9.46
N LYS A 136 26.02 7.00 8.38
CA LYS A 136 25.68 7.71 7.13
C LYS A 136 24.43 8.57 7.35
N THR A 137 24.54 9.87 7.08
CA THR A 137 23.46 10.85 7.25
C THR A 137 22.88 11.36 5.92
N LYS A 138 23.53 11.03 4.80
CA LYS A 138 23.08 11.42 3.46
C LYS A 138 21.94 10.51 3.02
N PHE A 139 20.86 11.12 2.53
CA PHE A 139 19.73 10.41 1.95
C PHE A 139 20.17 9.62 0.71
N PRO A 140 19.79 8.34 0.56
CA PRO A 140 20.24 7.48 -0.53
C PRO A 140 19.48 7.78 -1.85
N LYS A 141 19.82 8.90 -2.50
CA LYS A 141 19.14 9.40 -3.72
C LYS A 141 19.07 8.38 -4.87
N ILE A 142 20.13 7.60 -5.08
CA ILE A 142 20.17 6.60 -6.16
C ILE A 142 19.16 5.48 -5.88
N ALA A 143 19.18 4.92 -4.67
CA ALA A 143 18.22 3.88 -4.28
C ALA A 143 16.77 4.40 -4.35
N PHE A 144 16.55 5.66 -3.97
CA PHE A 144 15.25 6.31 -4.10
C PHE A 144 14.80 6.45 -5.56
N GLY A 145 15.69 6.90 -6.45
CA GLY A 145 15.41 6.98 -7.88
C GLY A 145 15.11 5.62 -8.51
N LEU A 146 15.86 4.58 -8.15
CA LEU A 146 15.60 3.20 -8.58
C LEU A 146 14.24 2.70 -8.10
N PHE A 147 13.85 3.02 -6.86
CA PHE A 147 12.56 2.64 -6.31
C PHE A 147 11.39 3.34 -7.02
N VAL A 148 11.52 4.64 -7.31
CA VAL A 148 10.54 5.38 -8.13
C VAL A 148 10.45 4.76 -9.52
N GLY A 149 11.60 4.51 -10.17
CA GLY A 149 11.66 3.85 -11.47
C GLY A 149 10.99 2.48 -11.46
N PHE A 150 11.20 1.69 -10.41
CA PHE A 150 10.53 0.40 -10.22
C PHE A 150 9.01 0.55 -10.14
N ILE A 151 8.48 1.50 -9.37
CA ILE A 151 7.02 1.74 -9.27
C ILE A 151 6.43 2.11 -10.63
N VAL A 152 7.09 3.01 -11.38
CA VAL A 152 6.64 3.44 -12.70
C VAL A 152 6.64 2.27 -13.67
N SER A 153 7.75 1.53 -13.76
CA SER A 153 7.87 0.34 -14.63
C SER A 153 6.85 -0.73 -14.26
N PHE A 154 6.67 -1.00 -12.96
CA PHE A 154 5.69 -1.97 -12.48
C PHE A 154 4.27 -1.56 -12.85
N THR A 155 3.92 -0.28 -12.69
CA THR A 155 2.61 0.26 -13.08
C THR A 155 2.36 0.08 -14.57
N PHE A 156 3.35 0.44 -15.40
CA PHE A 156 3.25 0.31 -16.85
C PHE A 156 3.10 -1.15 -17.31
N LEU A 157 3.91 -2.06 -16.76
CA LEU A 157 3.84 -3.49 -17.07
C LEU A 157 2.48 -4.07 -16.68
N THR A 158 2.02 -3.77 -15.47
CA THR A 158 0.73 -4.30 -14.98
C THR A 158 -0.43 -3.72 -15.80
N HIS A 159 -0.36 -2.46 -16.22
CA HIS A 159 -1.39 -1.85 -17.06
C HIS A 159 -1.43 -2.50 -18.46
N SER A 160 -0.26 -2.76 -19.05
CA SER A 160 -0.15 -3.46 -20.33
C SER A 160 -0.69 -4.89 -20.24
N VAL A 161 -0.38 -5.60 -19.16
CA VAL A 161 -0.88 -6.96 -18.91
C VAL A 161 -2.41 -6.98 -18.76
N LEU A 162 -2.98 -6.10 -17.94
CA LEU A 162 -4.41 -6.10 -17.63
C LEU A 162 -5.28 -5.52 -18.75
N ASN A 163 -4.67 -5.00 -19.82
CA ASN A 163 -5.36 -4.54 -21.03
C ASN A 163 -4.92 -5.30 -22.29
N GLY A 164 -4.13 -6.38 -22.14
CA GLY A 164 -3.67 -7.21 -23.26
C GLY A 164 -4.73 -8.19 -23.79
N THR A 165 -4.31 -9.05 -24.71
CA THR A 165 -5.17 -10.06 -25.35
C THR A 165 -5.79 -11.03 -24.35
N ASP A 166 -5.00 -11.52 -23.39
CA ASP A 166 -5.49 -12.39 -22.31
C ASP A 166 -6.56 -11.68 -21.45
N ALA A 167 -6.45 -10.37 -21.26
CA ALA A 167 -7.45 -9.60 -20.53
C ALA A 167 -8.76 -9.45 -21.33
N ALA A 168 -8.68 -9.30 -22.65
CA ALA A 168 -9.85 -9.29 -23.51
C ALA A 168 -10.58 -10.65 -23.47
N GLU A 169 -9.83 -11.75 -23.53
CA GLU A 169 -10.40 -13.09 -23.41
C GLU A 169 -11.03 -13.34 -22.03
N ALA A 170 -10.37 -12.89 -20.96
CA ALA A 170 -10.93 -12.95 -19.61
C ALA A 170 -12.28 -12.21 -19.50
N LYS A 171 -12.40 -11.01 -20.10
CA LYS A 171 -13.67 -10.27 -20.14
C LYS A 171 -14.74 -11.04 -20.91
N ARG A 172 -14.40 -11.61 -22.07
CA ARG A 172 -15.32 -12.41 -22.90
C ARG A 172 -15.85 -13.62 -22.13
N LEU A 173 -14.97 -14.37 -21.48
CA LEU A 173 -15.36 -15.53 -20.66
C LEU A 173 -16.22 -15.12 -19.46
N ALA A 174 -15.90 -14.00 -18.81
CA ALA A 174 -16.70 -13.48 -17.70
C ALA A 174 -18.09 -13.04 -18.17
N GLN A 175 -18.19 -12.42 -19.35
CA GLN A 175 -19.46 -12.01 -19.95
C GLN A 175 -20.34 -13.22 -20.30
N ILE A 176 -19.77 -14.32 -20.79
CA ILE A 176 -20.52 -15.57 -21.04
C ILE A 176 -21.08 -16.14 -19.72
N GLN A 177 -20.32 -16.04 -18.61
CA GLN A 177 -20.76 -16.57 -17.31
C GLN A 177 -21.82 -15.73 -16.61
N LEU A 178 -21.72 -14.40 -16.70
CA LEU A 178 -22.53 -13.48 -15.89
C LEU A 178 -23.55 -12.68 -16.70
N GLY A 179 -23.45 -12.63 -18.03
CA GLY A 179 -24.37 -11.93 -18.93
C GLY A 179 -23.94 -10.50 -19.30
N GLU A 180 -24.67 -9.85 -20.19
CA GLU A 180 -24.29 -8.53 -20.75
C GLU A 180 -24.65 -7.35 -19.85
N GLN A 181 -25.41 -7.58 -18.78
CA GLN A 181 -25.89 -6.54 -17.86
C GLN A 181 -24.80 -5.94 -16.95
N TYR A 182 -23.57 -6.45 -17.00
CA TYR A 182 -22.44 -5.96 -16.21
C TYR A 182 -21.35 -5.37 -17.10
N ALA A 183 -20.66 -4.35 -16.59
CA ALA A 183 -19.36 -3.96 -17.10
C ALA A 183 -18.26 -4.84 -16.46
N TYR A 184 -17.22 -5.15 -17.23
CA TYR A 184 -16.17 -6.08 -16.82
C TYR A 184 -14.80 -5.41 -16.77
N HIS A 185 -14.11 -5.58 -15.65
CA HIS A 185 -12.75 -5.09 -15.45
C HIS A 185 -11.85 -6.19 -14.88
N VAL A 186 -10.75 -6.49 -15.57
CA VAL A 186 -9.79 -7.52 -15.15
C VAL A 186 -8.91 -6.93 -14.05
N THR A 187 -8.87 -7.57 -12.89
CA THR A 187 -8.12 -7.12 -11.72
C THR A 187 -6.91 -8.01 -11.40
N GLY A 188 -6.75 -9.12 -12.12
CA GLY A 188 -5.56 -9.95 -12.01
C GLY A 188 -5.50 -11.02 -13.09
N LEU A 189 -4.30 -11.34 -13.51
CA LEU A 189 -3.98 -12.45 -14.41
C LEU A 189 -2.89 -13.30 -13.76
N GLN A 190 -3.00 -14.62 -13.90
CA GLN A 190 -2.04 -15.59 -13.42
C GLN A 190 -1.83 -16.64 -14.50
N TRP A 191 -0.57 -16.94 -14.80
CA TRP A 191 -0.18 -17.94 -15.78
C TRP A 191 0.48 -19.13 -15.09
N SER A 192 0.13 -20.33 -15.53
CA SER A 192 0.72 -21.59 -15.07
C SER A 192 0.89 -22.51 -16.28
N GLY A 193 2.06 -22.43 -16.92
CA GLY A 193 2.26 -23.04 -18.23
C GLY A 193 1.30 -22.45 -19.26
N ASP A 194 0.55 -23.30 -19.95
CA ASP A 194 -0.47 -22.89 -20.93
C ASP A 194 -1.80 -22.50 -20.28
N GLN A 195 -1.98 -22.74 -18.98
CA GLN A 195 -3.19 -22.37 -18.26
C GLN A 195 -3.13 -20.90 -17.81
N VAL A 196 -4.19 -20.17 -18.08
CA VAL A 196 -4.39 -18.79 -17.65
C VAL A 196 -5.58 -18.73 -16.71
N SER A 197 -5.42 -18.06 -15.59
CA SER A 197 -6.48 -17.74 -14.63
C SER A 197 -6.58 -16.23 -14.49
N ALA A 198 -7.79 -15.70 -14.59
CA ALA A 198 -8.05 -14.28 -14.44
C ALA A 198 -9.07 -14.02 -13.32
N LYS A 199 -8.81 -12.96 -12.55
CA LYS A 199 -9.80 -12.36 -11.64
C LYS A 199 -10.46 -11.20 -12.37
N VAL A 200 -11.79 -11.24 -12.45
CA VAL A 200 -12.58 -10.22 -13.12
C VAL A 200 -13.60 -9.65 -12.14
N THR A 201 -13.66 -8.33 -12.08
CA THR A 201 -14.69 -7.60 -11.37
C THR A 201 -15.79 -7.25 -12.35
N ALA A 202 -16.97 -7.84 -12.15
CA ALA A 202 -18.20 -7.48 -12.85
C ALA A 202 -18.95 -6.47 -12.00
N TYR A 203 -19.41 -5.36 -12.60
CA TYR A 203 -20.08 -4.31 -11.85
C TYR A 203 -21.25 -3.72 -12.64
N SER A 204 -22.31 -3.39 -11.91
CA SER A 204 -23.45 -2.60 -12.36
C SER A 204 -23.66 -1.45 -11.38
N ASN A 205 -24.67 -0.60 -11.60
CA ASN A 205 -24.96 0.50 -10.67
C ASN A 205 -25.33 0.03 -9.26
N ASN A 206 -25.78 -1.23 -9.10
CA ASN A 206 -26.37 -1.72 -7.86
C ASN A 206 -25.56 -2.83 -7.18
N GLU A 207 -24.62 -3.46 -7.87
CA GLU A 207 -23.81 -4.54 -7.28
C GLU A 207 -22.43 -4.66 -7.91
N ILE A 208 -21.52 -5.26 -7.16
CA ILE A 208 -20.18 -5.66 -7.61
C ILE A 208 -20.00 -7.14 -7.32
N ARG A 209 -19.62 -7.90 -8.34
CA ARG A 209 -19.34 -9.33 -8.26
C ARG A 209 -17.89 -9.61 -8.67
N PHE A 210 -17.28 -10.55 -7.98
CA PHE A 210 -15.94 -11.03 -8.30
C PHE A 210 -16.06 -12.43 -8.89
N THR A 211 -15.64 -12.61 -10.14
CA THR A 211 -15.57 -13.92 -10.78
C THR A 211 -14.12 -14.29 -11.11
N LYS A 212 -13.87 -15.59 -11.21
CA LYS A 212 -12.62 -16.16 -11.69
C LYS A 212 -12.90 -16.96 -12.94
N VAL A 213 -12.14 -16.69 -13.99
CA VAL A 213 -12.23 -17.41 -15.26
C VAL A 213 -10.90 -18.06 -15.56
N ASN A 214 -10.92 -19.29 -16.08
CA ASN A 214 -9.73 -20.07 -16.41
C ASN A 214 -9.85 -20.60 -17.83
N TRP A 215 -8.76 -20.61 -18.58
CA TRP A 215 -8.69 -21.20 -19.92
C TRP A 215 -7.26 -21.64 -20.25
N SER A 216 -7.12 -22.48 -21.28
CA SER A 216 -5.81 -22.81 -21.86
C SER A 216 -5.53 -21.88 -23.02
N ARG A 217 -4.34 -21.28 -23.11
CA ARG A 217 -3.85 -20.75 -24.37
C ARG A 217 -3.72 -21.92 -25.33
N LYS A 218 -4.42 -21.86 -26.46
CA LYS A 218 -4.07 -22.71 -27.60
C LYS A 218 -2.82 -22.09 -28.23
N SER A 219 -1.75 -22.87 -28.33
CA SER A 219 -0.54 -22.51 -29.08
C SER A 219 -0.87 -22.33 -30.55
#